data_AF-A0A7Y8TI13-F1
#
_entry.id   AF-A0A7Y8TI13-F1
#
_cell.length_a   1.000
_cell.length_b   1.000
_cell.length_c   1.000
_cell.angle_alpha   90.00
_cell.angle_beta   90.00
_cell.angle_gamma   90.00
#
_symmetry.space_group_name_H-M   'P 1'
#
loop_
_entity.id
_entity.type
_entity.pdbx_description
1 polymer ?
#
loop_
_entity_poly.entity_id
_entity_poly.type
_entity_poly.pdbx_seq_one_letter_code
_entity_poly.pdbx_strand_id
1 'polypeptide(L)'
;MIDTDLLKSNIKIVQSVIDYFAAKSNDADRFSIIKEKAILNGKRFNSPNSEQFIGYGFLAPMDCIFYLSENGFPNSGRVIDEAIRALEENLLIYPIDKMLTTRTTDLRYNFNGEFASFLYRNNLILNVILGFEYIIQTYRKSVLKIEPTLNDGSKSIGTGFIVEYNKNTYVVTNKHVVENNHELSLYDENDDILIFTNVFLNPEKDVAIIILENNIDINPFQLNEDIKLLDEIITIGYPSVPMTKFAYQICHKGEVNSFVQDYSNNNIILISAKTSSGNSGSPVIDSSGRVVGIVTQELYEEEEFYKKGKLPYYAALAVKDIIETIDQYIINNRV
;
A
#
# COMPACT_ATOMS: atom_id res chain seq x y z
N MET A 1 5.20 20.78 8.10
CA MET A 1 5.64 19.39 7.88
C MET A 1 5.10 18.58 9.03
N ILE A 2 4.36 17.51 8.74
CA ILE A 2 3.79 16.59 9.73
C ILE A 2 4.91 15.96 10.58
N ASP A 3 4.71 15.88 11.89
CA ASP A 3 5.59 15.18 12.84
C ASP A 3 5.23 13.68 12.81
N THR A 4 5.70 12.98 11.77
CA THR A 4 5.39 11.55 11.55
C THR A 4 5.91 10.65 12.67
N ASP A 5 6.98 11.05 13.36
CA ASP A 5 7.56 10.28 14.45
C ASP A 5 6.69 10.31 15.71
N LEU A 6 6.07 11.47 16.00
CA LEU A 6 5.04 11.58 17.03
C LEU A 6 3.85 10.68 16.70
N LEU A 7 3.39 10.66 15.44
CA LEU A 7 2.25 9.83 15.02
C LEU A 7 2.57 8.33 15.11
N LYS A 8 3.72 7.90 14.57
CA LYS A 8 4.19 6.50 14.63
C LYS A 8 4.28 5.99 16.07
N SER A 9 4.80 6.81 16.97
CA SER A 9 4.94 6.45 18.40
C SER A 9 3.60 6.35 19.14
N ASN A 10 2.51 6.84 18.55
CA ASN A 10 1.18 6.94 19.18
C ASN A 10 0.08 6.32 18.31
N ILE A 11 0.38 5.24 17.58
CA ILE A 11 -0.50 4.70 16.52
C ILE A 11 -1.93 4.38 16.98
N LYS A 12 -2.13 3.96 18.24
CA LYS A 12 -3.45 3.69 18.81
C LYS A 12 -4.30 4.96 18.95
N ILE A 13 -3.69 6.08 19.32
CA ILE A 13 -4.34 7.38 19.41
C ILE A 13 -4.69 7.85 17.99
N VAL A 14 -3.73 7.76 17.06
CA VAL A 14 -3.93 8.13 15.65
C VAL A 14 -5.07 7.33 15.03
N GLN A 15 -5.11 6.00 15.24
CA GLN A 15 -6.20 5.16 14.80
C GLN A 15 -7.54 5.59 15.41
N SER A 16 -7.56 5.96 16.70
CA SER A 16 -8.79 6.45 17.35
C SER A 16 -9.29 7.78 16.78
N VAL A 17 -8.38 8.65 16.32
CA VAL A 17 -8.73 9.89 15.61
C VAL A 17 -9.32 9.58 14.23
N ILE A 18 -8.70 8.66 13.49
CA ILE A 18 -9.20 8.20 12.18
C ILE A 18 -10.61 7.62 12.34
N ASP A 19 -10.77 6.71 13.30
CA ASP A 19 -12.01 6.05 13.69
C ASP A 19 -13.11 7.05 14.04
N TYR A 20 -12.76 8.14 14.75
CA TYR A 20 -13.67 9.21 15.11
C TYR A 20 -14.20 9.94 13.87
N PHE A 21 -13.33 10.40 12.98
CA PHE A 21 -13.76 11.14 11.78
C PHE A 21 -14.44 10.25 10.74
N ALA A 22 -14.03 8.98 10.62
CA ALA A 22 -14.61 8.04 9.65
C ALA A 22 -15.98 7.47 10.09
N ALA A 23 -16.35 7.60 11.37
CA ALA A 23 -17.49 6.91 11.98
C ALA A 23 -18.80 7.10 11.20
N LYS A 24 -19.13 8.33 10.81
CA LYS A 24 -20.41 8.63 10.14
C LYS A 24 -20.65 7.79 8.88
N SER A 25 -19.59 7.55 8.11
CA SER A 25 -19.68 6.85 6.82
C SER A 25 -19.40 5.34 6.92
N ASN A 26 -18.80 4.89 8.03
CA ASN A 26 -18.23 3.53 8.11
C ASN A 26 -18.65 2.73 9.36
N ASP A 27 -19.20 3.39 10.38
CA ASP A 27 -19.57 2.76 11.66
C ASP A 27 -20.70 3.56 12.35
N ALA A 28 -21.95 3.16 12.06
CA ALA A 28 -23.14 3.85 12.55
C ALA A 28 -23.30 3.77 14.08
N ASP A 29 -22.84 2.69 14.70
CA ASP A 29 -22.90 2.48 16.14
C ASP A 29 -21.92 3.43 16.84
N ARG A 30 -20.66 3.45 16.38
CA ARG A 30 -19.66 4.40 16.87
C ARG A 30 -20.09 5.84 16.66
N PHE A 31 -20.65 6.17 15.49
CA PHE A 31 -21.14 7.52 15.22
C PHE A 31 -22.26 7.93 16.18
N SER A 32 -23.14 7.01 16.55
CA SER A 32 -24.19 7.26 17.53
C SER A 32 -23.62 7.57 18.92
N ILE A 33 -22.59 6.82 19.35
CA ILE A 33 -21.87 7.07 20.61
C ILE A 33 -21.16 8.43 20.59
N ILE A 34 -20.47 8.75 19.49
CA ILE A 34 -19.79 10.04 19.30
C ILE A 34 -20.80 11.18 19.40
N LYS A 35 -21.96 11.04 18.75
CA LYS A 35 -23.02 12.04 18.76
C LYS A 35 -23.55 12.31 20.17
N GLU A 36 -23.83 11.27 20.94
CA GLU A 36 -24.29 11.42 22.33
C GLU A 36 -23.28 12.20 23.18
N LYS A 37 -22.00 11.82 23.12
CA LYS A 37 -20.93 12.46 23.88
C LYS A 37 -20.67 13.91 23.46
N ALA A 38 -20.67 14.18 22.15
CA ALA A 38 -20.46 15.53 21.63
C ALA A 38 -21.64 16.47 21.99
N ILE A 39 -22.88 15.97 22.00
CA ILE A 39 -24.05 16.74 22.46
C ILE A 39 -23.94 17.09 23.95
N LEU A 40 -23.55 16.12 24.79
CA LEU A 40 -23.30 16.36 26.22
C LEU A 40 -22.22 17.43 26.44
N ASN A 41 -21.15 17.39 25.64
CA ASN A 41 -20.08 18.37 25.69
C ASN A 41 -20.54 19.77 25.21
N GLY A 42 -21.28 19.84 24.09
CA GLY A 42 -21.82 21.10 23.54
C GLY A 42 -22.74 21.85 24.52
N LYS A 43 -23.53 21.11 25.33
CA LYS A 43 -24.35 21.67 26.42
C LYS A 43 -23.50 22.29 27.55
N ARG A 44 -22.30 21.76 27.81
CA ARG A 44 -21.37 22.33 28.82
C ARG A 44 -20.78 23.67 28.40
N PHE A 45 -20.64 23.90 27.10
CA PHE A 45 -19.96 25.08 26.55
C PHE A 45 -20.86 26.05 25.76
N ASN A 46 -22.20 25.88 25.79
CA ASN A 46 -23.17 26.74 25.10
C ASN A 46 -22.85 26.97 23.60
N SER A 47 -22.55 25.90 22.86
CA SER A 47 -22.28 25.98 21.41
C SER A 47 -23.59 25.86 20.59
N PRO A 48 -24.13 26.97 20.04
CA PRO A 48 -25.37 26.95 19.24
C PRO A 48 -25.17 26.12 17.96
N ASN A 49 -26.21 25.38 17.56
CA ASN A 49 -26.25 24.51 16.36
C ASN A 49 -25.31 23.29 16.37
N SER A 50 -24.58 23.04 17.46
CA SER A 50 -23.69 21.88 17.60
C SER A 50 -24.40 20.55 17.32
N GLU A 51 -25.59 20.34 17.90
CA GLU A 51 -26.39 19.12 17.68
C GLU A 51 -26.76 18.92 16.20
N GLN A 52 -27.07 20.01 15.49
CA GLN A 52 -27.43 19.97 14.06
C GLN A 52 -26.21 19.63 13.19
N PHE A 53 -25.06 20.29 13.42
CA PHE A 53 -23.84 20.01 12.67
C PHE A 53 -23.33 18.59 12.91
N ILE A 54 -23.35 18.11 14.16
CA ILE A 54 -23.03 16.72 14.50
C ILE A 54 -24.03 15.78 13.81
N GLY A 55 -25.32 16.12 13.77
CA GLY A 55 -26.33 15.36 13.03
C GLY A 55 -26.02 15.21 11.54
N TYR A 56 -25.43 16.24 10.92
CA TYR A 56 -24.91 16.18 9.55
C TYR A 56 -23.54 15.51 9.45
N GLY A 57 -22.96 15.02 10.54
CA GLY A 57 -21.66 14.35 10.59
C GLY A 57 -20.46 15.29 10.52
N PHE A 58 -20.65 16.57 10.83
CA PHE A 58 -19.56 17.52 10.92
C PHE A 58 -18.98 17.53 12.34
N LEU A 59 -17.81 16.92 12.46
CA LEU A 59 -17.19 16.60 13.74
C LEU A 59 -16.09 17.61 14.10
N ALA A 60 -15.98 17.96 15.37
CA ALA A 60 -15.07 19.01 15.85
C ALA A 60 -13.83 18.40 16.53
N PRO A 61 -12.63 19.01 16.41
CA PRO A 61 -11.43 18.58 17.12
C PRO A 61 -11.60 18.52 18.63
N MET A 62 -12.31 19.50 19.23
CA MET A 62 -12.55 19.53 20.67
C MET A 62 -13.41 18.35 21.16
N ASP A 63 -14.40 17.95 20.37
CA ASP A 63 -15.23 16.78 20.67
C ASP A 63 -14.42 15.48 20.50
N CYS A 64 -13.47 15.43 19.55
CA CYS A 64 -12.52 14.33 19.41
C CYS A 64 -11.63 14.19 20.66
N ILE A 65 -11.05 15.28 21.17
CA ILE A 65 -10.23 15.28 22.39
C ILE A 65 -11.03 14.76 23.59
N PHE A 66 -12.26 15.24 23.77
CA PHE A 66 -13.12 14.79 24.85
C PHE A 66 -13.46 13.29 24.71
N TYR A 67 -13.88 12.88 23.51
CA TYR A 67 -14.20 11.50 23.19
C TYR A 67 -13.03 10.55 23.46
N LEU A 68 -11.82 10.88 22.99
CA LEU A 68 -10.62 10.06 23.20
C LEU A 68 -10.19 10.04 24.68
N SER A 69 -10.30 11.16 25.40
CA SER A 69 -9.97 11.23 26.83
C SER A 69 -10.84 10.28 27.66
N GLU A 70 -12.13 10.16 27.36
CA GLU A 70 -13.04 9.22 28.03
C GLU A 70 -12.82 7.76 27.62
N ASN A 71 -12.14 7.54 26.49
CA ASN A 71 -11.85 6.20 25.95
C ASN A 71 -10.38 5.79 26.17
N GLY A 72 -9.76 6.27 27.26
CA GLY A 72 -8.45 5.80 27.72
C GLY A 72 -7.25 6.55 27.16
N PHE A 73 -7.45 7.66 26.44
CA PHE A 73 -6.37 8.51 25.90
C PHE A 73 -6.39 9.93 26.48
N PRO A 74 -6.26 10.12 27.82
CA PRO A 74 -6.17 11.46 28.40
C PRO A 74 -4.88 12.17 27.95
N ASN A 75 -4.87 13.50 28.00
CA ASN A 75 -3.69 14.34 27.68
C ASN A 75 -3.09 14.12 26.27
N SER A 76 -3.89 13.66 25.31
CA SER A 76 -3.44 13.31 23.96
C SER A 76 -3.60 14.45 22.92
N GLY A 77 -3.92 15.67 23.37
CA GLY A 77 -4.27 16.80 22.50
C GLY A 77 -3.25 17.06 21.39
N ARG A 78 -1.94 17.09 21.72
CA ARG A 78 -0.88 17.29 20.72
C ARG A 78 -0.89 16.24 19.61
N VAL A 79 -1.07 14.96 19.96
CA VAL A 79 -1.11 13.86 18.99
C VAL A 79 -2.38 13.94 18.14
N ILE A 80 -3.50 14.31 18.75
CA ILE A 80 -4.79 14.48 18.07
C ILE A 80 -4.72 15.60 17.05
N ASP A 81 -4.20 16.77 17.43
CA ASP A 81 -4.04 17.92 16.54
C ASP A 81 -3.13 17.57 15.35
N GLU A 82 -2.03 16.87 15.62
CA GLU A 82 -1.09 16.41 14.60
C GLU A 82 -1.72 15.40 13.64
N ALA A 83 -2.53 14.46 14.15
CA ALA A 83 -3.26 13.49 13.35
C ALA A 83 -4.32 14.17 12.47
N ILE A 84 -5.07 15.14 13.01
CA ILE A 84 -6.04 15.94 12.25
C ILE A 84 -5.35 16.69 11.11
N ARG A 85 -4.21 17.32 11.39
CA ARG A 85 -3.42 18.00 10.35
C ARG A 85 -2.97 17.04 9.26
N ALA A 86 -2.50 15.84 9.64
CA ALA A 86 -2.10 14.83 8.67
C ALA A 86 -3.28 14.34 7.81
N LEU A 87 -4.47 14.17 8.39
CA LEU A 87 -5.69 13.83 7.66
C LEU A 87 -6.12 14.96 6.70
N GLU A 88 -6.02 16.22 7.12
CA GLU A 88 -6.37 17.39 6.31
C GLU A 88 -5.39 17.59 5.14
N GLU A 89 -4.07 17.53 5.39
CA GLU A 89 -3.03 17.66 4.35
C GLU A 89 -3.16 16.57 3.26
N ASN A 90 -3.67 15.39 3.62
CA ASN A 90 -3.92 14.27 2.70
C ASN A 90 -5.36 14.23 2.16
N LEU A 91 -6.16 15.28 2.37
CA LEU A 91 -7.54 15.38 1.91
C LEU A 91 -8.42 14.21 2.37
N LEU A 92 -8.15 13.61 3.51
CA LEU A 92 -8.98 12.55 4.10
C LEU A 92 -10.14 13.13 4.91
N ILE A 93 -9.93 14.33 5.42
CA ILE A 93 -10.97 15.19 5.98
C ILE A 93 -10.85 16.59 5.37
N TYR A 94 -11.94 17.35 5.36
CA TYR A 94 -11.91 18.75 4.94
C TYR A 94 -12.75 19.62 5.88
N PRO A 95 -12.32 20.87 6.12
CA PRO A 95 -13.09 21.80 6.95
C PRO A 95 -14.35 22.26 6.23
N ILE A 96 -15.46 22.39 6.96
CA ILE A 96 -16.66 23.07 6.46
C ILE A 96 -16.53 24.59 6.70
N ASP A 97 -16.82 25.38 5.67
CA ASP A 97 -16.52 26.81 5.59
C ASP A 97 -17.13 27.65 6.73
N LYS A 98 -16.38 28.68 7.16
CA LYS A 98 -16.78 29.70 8.16
C LYS A 98 -18.00 30.51 7.72
N MET A 99 -18.40 30.47 6.45
CA MET A 99 -19.58 31.18 5.95
C MET A 99 -20.91 30.67 6.54
N LEU A 100 -20.97 29.41 6.99
CA LEU A 100 -22.15 28.86 7.68
C LEU A 100 -22.17 29.20 9.18
N THR A 101 -21.07 29.72 9.72
CA THR A 101 -20.92 30.00 11.15
C THR A 101 -20.73 31.48 11.41
N THR A 102 -21.84 32.16 11.74
CA THR A 102 -21.77 33.50 12.33
C THR A 102 -21.04 33.40 13.67
N ARG A 103 -19.74 33.73 13.69
CA ARG A 103 -18.89 33.84 14.89
C ARG A 103 -18.78 32.55 15.74
N THR A 104 -18.23 31.47 15.17
CA THR A 104 -17.71 30.38 16.03
C THR A 104 -16.24 30.11 15.73
N THR A 105 -15.47 29.94 16.80
CA THR A 105 -14.07 29.46 16.83
C THR A 105 -13.97 27.94 16.63
N ASP A 106 -15.07 27.28 16.27
CA ASP A 106 -15.25 25.83 16.33
C ASP A 106 -15.15 25.25 14.91
N LEU A 107 -13.91 24.98 14.46
CA LEU A 107 -13.67 24.31 13.18
C LEU A 107 -14.30 22.92 13.21
N ARG A 108 -14.96 22.55 12.10
CA ARG A 108 -15.60 21.25 11.93
C ARG A 108 -15.16 20.63 10.63
N TYR A 109 -15.03 19.32 10.66
CA TYR A 109 -14.53 18.53 9.54
C TYR A 109 -15.58 17.53 9.10
N ASN A 110 -15.57 17.25 7.80
CA ASN A 110 -16.26 16.13 7.22
C ASN A 110 -15.24 15.13 6.67
N PHE A 111 -15.60 13.84 6.70
CA PHE A 111 -14.79 12.78 6.10
C PHE A 111 -14.94 12.81 4.57
N ASN A 112 -13.83 12.63 3.84
CA ASN A 112 -13.80 12.88 2.40
C ASN A 112 -14.37 11.73 1.55
N GLY A 113 -15.69 11.53 1.66
CA GLY A 113 -16.49 10.74 0.72
C GLY A 113 -16.08 9.26 0.60
N GLU A 114 -16.29 8.70 -0.60
CA GLU A 114 -16.05 7.28 -0.88
C GLU A 114 -14.58 6.91 -0.90
N PHE A 115 -13.69 7.79 -1.37
CA PHE A 115 -12.26 7.48 -1.43
C PHE A 115 -11.65 7.32 -0.03
N ALA A 116 -11.89 8.26 0.89
CA ALA A 116 -11.44 8.13 2.28
C ALA A 116 -12.09 6.91 2.96
N SER A 117 -13.35 6.60 2.64
CA SER A 117 -14.05 5.41 3.16
C SER A 117 -13.49 4.11 2.60
N PHE A 118 -13.06 4.08 1.34
CA PHE A 118 -12.31 2.96 0.76
C PHE A 118 -11.00 2.74 1.50
N LEU A 119 -10.20 3.79 1.71
CA LEU A 119 -8.93 3.69 2.44
C LEU A 119 -9.15 3.22 3.89
N TYR A 120 -10.18 3.74 4.57
CA TYR A 120 -10.52 3.34 5.93
C TYR A 120 -10.87 1.85 6.02
N ARG A 121 -11.80 1.37 5.19
CA ARG A 121 -12.26 -0.03 5.19
C ARG A 121 -11.15 -1.03 4.87
N ASN A 122 -10.11 -0.56 4.18
CA ASN A 122 -8.95 -1.35 3.78
C ASN A 122 -7.71 -1.12 4.67
N ASN A 123 -7.84 -0.39 5.78
CA ASN A 123 -6.74 -0.07 6.70
C ASN A 123 -5.56 0.68 6.06
N LEU A 124 -5.81 1.48 5.01
CA LEU A 124 -4.78 2.18 4.24
C LEU A 124 -4.56 3.64 4.69
N ILE A 125 -5.37 4.18 5.60
CA ILE A 125 -5.23 5.59 6.03
C ILE A 125 -3.87 5.84 6.69
N LEU A 126 -3.39 4.92 7.52
CA LEU A 126 -2.08 5.05 8.16
C LEU A 126 -0.95 5.06 7.12
N ASN A 127 -1.06 4.30 6.03
CA ASN A 127 -0.10 4.33 4.93
C ASN A 127 0.00 5.72 4.32
N VAL A 128 -1.15 6.34 4.02
CA VAL A 128 -1.22 7.66 3.39
C VAL A 128 -0.61 8.74 4.30
N ILE A 129 -0.95 8.75 5.60
CA ILE A 129 -0.49 9.82 6.49
C ILE A 129 0.92 9.61 7.07
N LEU A 130 1.43 8.37 7.12
CA LEU A 130 2.77 8.05 7.66
C LEU A 130 3.82 7.80 6.56
N GLY A 131 3.38 7.64 5.30
CA GLY A 131 4.21 7.56 4.12
C GLY A 131 4.98 6.24 3.95
N PHE A 132 5.90 6.24 2.98
CA PHE A 132 6.58 5.02 2.52
C PHE A 132 7.31 4.25 3.61
N GLU A 133 7.94 4.90 4.59
CA GLU A 133 8.62 4.16 5.66
C GLU A 133 7.65 3.26 6.44
N TYR A 134 6.44 3.75 6.75
CA TYR A 134 5.42 2.96 7.40
C TYR A 134 4.89 1.84 6.49
N ILE A 135 4.73 2.12 5.20
CA ILE A 135 4.37 1.11 4.20
C ILE A 135 5.41 -0.01 4.18
N ILE A 136 6.70 0.30 4.09
CA ILE A 136 7.78 -0.69 4.11
C ILE A 136 7.71 -1.56 5.36
N GLN A 137 7.57 -0.96 6.55
CA GLN A 137 7.52 -1.75 7.79
C GLN A 137 6.28 -2.66 7.86
N THR A 138 5.16 -2.22 7.29
CA THR A 138 3.90 -2.98 7.27
C THR A 138 3.96 -4.17 6.32
N TYR A 139 4.60 -4.03 5.16
CA TYR A 139 4.51 -5.00 4.07
C TYR A 139 5.81 -5.73 3.71
N ARG A 140 6.96 -5.40 4.32
CA ARG A 140 8.25 -6.05 4.03
C ARG A 140 8.22 -7.58 4.17
N LYS A 141 7.43 -8.10 5.11
CA LYS A 141 7.21 -9.55 5.31
C LYS A 141 6.47 -10.23 4.17
N SER A 142 5.73 -9.46 3.39
CA SER A 142 4.94 -9.93 2.25
C SER A 142 5.73 -9.91 0.95
N VAL A 143 7.01 -9.57 1.00
CA VAL A 143 7.94 -9.62 -0.13
C VAL A 143 8.93 -10.74 0.13
N LEU A 144 8.97 -11.70 -0.78
CA LEU A 144 9.65 -12.98 -0.63
C LEU A 144 10.84 -13.05 -1.59
N LYS A 145 11.89 -13.74 -1.14
CA LYS A 145 13.03 -14.07 -2.01
C LYS A 145 12.73 -15.37 -2.73
N ILE A 146 12.94 -15.39 -4.05
CA ILE A 146 12.79 -16.57 -4.89
C ILE A 146 14.16 -16.97 -5.42
N GLU A 147 14.54 -18.23 -5.23
CA GLU A 147 15.80 -18.79 -5.68
C GLU A 147 15.55 -20.03 -6.55
N PRO A 148 15.42 -19.86 -7.88
CA PRO A 148 15.45 -20.98 -8.81
C PRO A 148 16.87 -21.56 -8.95
N THR A 149 16.98 -22.88 -8.91
CA THR A 149 18.16 -23.63 -9.33
C THR A 149 17.99 -24.01 -10.80
N LEU A 150 18.87 -23.48 -11.65
CA LEU A 150 18.88 -23.72 -13.09
C LEU A 150 19.43 -25.12 -13.42
N ASN A 151 19.23 -25.56 -14.67
CA ASN A 151 19.62 -26.90 -15.12
C ASN A 151 21.14 -27.17 -15.06
N ASP A 152 21.97 -26.13 -15.05
CA ASP A 152 23.42 -26.24 -14.89
C ASP A 152 23.87 -26.25 -13.42
N GLY A 153 22.92 -26.23 -12.48
CA GLY A 153 23.15 -26.20 -11.04
C GLY A 153 23.45 -24.80 -10.50
N SER A 154 23.49 -23.77 -11.34
CA SER A 154 23.61 -22.38 -10.89
C SER A 154 22.30 -21.89 -10.27
N LYS A 155 22.42 -20.95 -9.34
CA LYS A 155 21.27 -20.33 -8.67
C LYS A 155 21.05 -18.94 -9.26
N SER A 156 19.81 -18.63 -9.59
CA SER A 156 19.37 -17.27 -9.91
C SER A 156 18.54 -16.74 -8.75
N ILE A 157 18.31 -15.43 -8.74
CA ILE A 157 17.57 -14.73 -7.67
C ILE A 157 16.49 -13.88 -8.33
N GLY A 158 15.30 -13.92 -7.75
CA GLY A 158 14.20 -13.03 -8.06
C GLY A 158 13.41 -12.69 -6.80
N THR A 159 12.37 -11.90 -7.00
CA THR A 159 11.47 -11.48 -5.93
C THR A 159 10.05 -11.98 -6.23
N GLY A 160 9.29 -12.26 -5.18
CA GLY A 160 7.83 -12.39 -5.28
C GLY A 160 7.16 -11.59 -4.17
N PHE A 161 5.85 -11.42 -4.24
CA PHE A 161 5.10 -10.76 -3.18
C PHE A 161 3.69 -11.31 -3.03
N ILE A 162 3.13 -11.18 -1.84
CA ILE A 162 1.82 -11.73 -1.51
C ILE A 162 0.75 -10.66 -1.70
N VAL A 163 -0.26 -10.97 -2.50
CA VAL A 163 -1.43 -10.13 -2.75
C VAL A 163 -2.69 -10.80 -2.24
N GLU A 164 -3.68 -10.00 -1.84
CA GLU A 164 -5.04 -10.46 -1.59
C GLU A 164 -5.91 -10.16 -2.80
N TYR A 165 -6.61 -11.20 -3.29
CA TYR A 165 -7.60 -11.07 -4.36
C TYR A 165 -8.77 -12.01 -4.09
N ASN A 166 -10.01 -11.50 -4.14
CA ASN A 166 -11.22 -12.27 -3.84
C ASN A 166 -11.16 -13.03 -2.48
N LYS A 167 -10.58 -12.41 -1.45
CA LYS A 167 -10.37 -12.99 -0.10
C LYS A 167 -9.43 -14.20 -0.04
N ASN A 168 -8.64 -14.44 -1.09
CA ASN A 168 -7.59 -15.44 -1.11
C ASN A 168 -6.24 -14.74 -1.30
N THR A 169 -5.17 -15.37 -0.85
CA THR A 169 -3.80 -14.87 -1.01
C THR A 169 -3.07 -15.61 -2.12
N TYR A 170 -2.24 -14.86 -2.86
CA TYR A 170 -1.46 -15.37 -3.97
C TYR A 170 -0.06 -14.79 -3.89
N VAL A 171 0.97 -15.62 -4.09
CA VAL A 171 2.32 -15.11 -4.34
C VAL A 171 2.43 -14.79 -5.83
N VAL A 172 2.77 -13.55 -6.15
CA VAL A 172 2.95 -13.06 -7.52
C VAL A 172 4.44 -12.86 -7.77
N THR A 173 4.91 -13.28 -8.94
CA THR A 173 6.26 -13.02 -9.44
C THR A 173 6.26 -12.97 -10.97
N ASN A 174 7.40 -12.73 -11.60
CA ASN A 174 7.51 -12.84 -13.05
C ASN A 174 7.61 -14.31 -13.46
N LYS A 175 7.09 -14.62 -14.65
CA LYS A 175 7.22 -15.96 -15.24
C LYS A 175 8.67 -16.34 -15.44
N HIS A 176 9.49 -15.42 -15.97
CA HIS A 176 10.90 -15.70 -16.24
C HIS A 176 11.73 -16.00 -14.98
N VAL A 177 11.25 -15.61 -13.79
CA VAL A 177 11.91 -15.92 -12.50
C VAL A 177 11.72 -17.39 -12.11
N VAL A 178 10.59 -17.99 -12.51
CA VAL A 178 10.18 -19.34 -12.04
C VAL A 178 10.01 -20.34 -13.18
N GLU A 179 10.35 -19.98 -14.41
CA GLU A 179 10.42 -20.92 -15.53
C GLU A 179 11.81 -21.58 -15.62
N ASN A 180 11.90 -22.70 -16.35
CA ASN A 180 13.17 -23.35 -16.72
C ASN A 180 14.12 -23.69 -15.55
N ASN A 181 13.58 -23.93 -14.35
CA ASN A 181 14.34 -24.41 -13.20
C ASN A 181 14.12 -25.91 -12.99
N HIS A 182 15.11 -26.55 -12.36
CA HIS A 182 15.01 -27.91 -11.85
C HIS A 182 14.42 -27.93 -10.42
N GLU A 183 14.70 -26.88 -9.63
CA GLU A 183 14.23 -26.71 -8.26
C GLU A 183 13.92 -25.24 -8.00
N LEU A 184 12.90 -24.97 -7.18
CA LEU A 184 12.48 -23.62 -6.81
C LEU A 184 12.36 -23.52 -5.30
N SER A 185 13.10 -22.59 -4.70
CA SER A 185 13.01 -22.29 -3.27
C SER A 185 12.43 -20.89 -3.05
N LEU A 186 11.51 -20.79 -2.09
CA LEU A 186 10.87 -19.55 -1.67
C LEU A 186 11.24 -19.28 -0.22
N TYR A 187 11.69 -18.07 0.09
CA TYR A 187 12.15 -17.68 1.42
C TYR A 187 11.42 -16.44 1.91
N ASP A 188 11.11 -16.42 3.21
CA ASP A 188 10.61 -15.24 3.90
C ASP A 188 11.76 -14.24 4.23
N GLU A 189 11.45 -13.19 4.99
CA GLU A 189 12.46 -12.19 5.38
C GLU A 189 13.52 -12.70 6.38
N ASN A 190 13.30 -13.86 7.01
CA ASN A 190 14.21 -14.50 7.95
C ASN A 190 15.04 -15.62 7.30
N ASP A 191 14.94 -15.78 5.98
CA ASP A 191 15.51 -16.89 5.22
C ASP A 191 14.89 -18.26 5.55
N ASP A 192 13.69 -18.30 6.12
CA ASP A 192 12.94 -19.54 6.33
C ASP A 192 12.25 -19.98 5.03
N ILE A 193 12.33 -21.28 4.73
CA ILE A 193 11.75 -21.86 3.51
C ILE A 193 10.22 -21.93 3.63
N LEU A 194 9.53 -21.41 2.62
CA LEU A 194 8.09 -21.50 2.47
C LEU A 194 7.72 -22.62 1.51
N ILE A 195 6.76 -23.46 1.92
CA ILE A 195 6.28 -24.58 1.10
C ILE A 195 5.10 -24.12 0.25
N PHE A 196 5.12 -24.50 -1.02
CA PHE A 196 4.07 -24.21 -1.99
C PHE A 196 3.58 -25.49 -2.67
N THR A 197 2.32 -25.47 -3.09
CA THR A 197 1.62 -26.63 -3.69
C THR A 197 1.52 -26.54 -5.21
N ASN A 198 1.57 -25.33 -5.77
CA ASN A 198 1.40 -25.12 -7.19
C ASN A 198 2.12 -23.86 -7.68
N VAL A 199 2.58 -23.89 -8.93
CA VAL A 199 3.10 -22.75 -9.68
C VAL A 199 2.34 -22.69 -11.01
N PHE A 200 1.57 -21.62 -11.20
CA PHE A 200 0.88 -21.33 -12.44
C PHE A 200 1.63 -20.28 -13.24
N LEU A 201 1.97 -20.61 -14.48
CA LEU A 201 2.66 -19.70 -15.41
C LEU A 201 1.65 -19.14 -16.41
N ASN A 202 1.58 -17.82 -16.54
CA ASN A 202 0.74 -17.22 -17.57
C ASN A 202 1.32 -17.58 -18.98
N PRO A 203 0.49 -18.03 -19.93
CA PRO A 203 0.97 -18.36 -21.27
C PRO A 203 1.43 -17.13 -22.07
N GLU A 204 0.79 -15.97 -21.87
CA GLU A 204 0.96 -14.77 -22.69
C GLU A 204 1.73 -13.65 -21.99
N LYS A 205 1.70 -13.62 -20.66
CA LYS A 205 2.30 -12.55 -19.83
C LYS A 205 3.49 -13.07 -19.04
N ASP A 206 4.43 -12.16 -18.76
CA ASP A 206 5.56 -12.46 -17.87
C ASP A 206 5.14 -12.36 -16.39
N VAL A 207 4.12 -13.12 -16.02
CA VAL A 207 3.56 -13.19 -14.66
C VAL A 207 3.34 -14.67 -14.30
N ALA A 208 3.68 -15.02 -13.07
CA ALA A 208 3.41 -16.32 -12.48
C ALA A 208 2.79 -16.17 -11.09
N ILE A 209 1.98 -17.17 -10.73
CA ILE A 209 1.30 -17.26 -9.44
C ILE A 209 1.78 -18.51 -8.72
N ILE A 210 2.22 -18.36 -7.47
CA ILE A 210 2.60 -19.47 -6.59
C ILE A 210 1.56 -19.58 -5.48
N ILE A 211 1.11 -20.81 -5.21
CA ILE A 211 0.12 -21.11 -4.19
C ILE A 211 0.83 -21.75 -3.00
N LEU A 212 0.88 -21.04 -1.88
CA LEU A 212 1.46 -21.56 -0.65
C LEU A 212 0.63 -22.72 -0.10
N GLU A 213 1.28 -23.67 0.55
CA GLU A 213 0.59 -24.79 1.22
C GLU A 213 -0.20 -24.29 2.43
N ASN A 214 0.36 -23.34 3.16
CA ASN A 214 -0.22 -22.79 4.38
C ASN A 214 -0.42 -21.28 4.25
N ASN A 215 -1.51 -20.79 4.83
CA ASN A 215 -1.68 -19.35 5.03
C ASN A 215 -0.63 -18.84 6.03
N ILE A 216 -0.03 -17.70 5.72
CA ILE A 216 0.94 -17.03 6.57
C ILE A 216 0.27 -15.81 7.21
N ASP A 217 0.50 -15.59 8.51
CA ASP A 217 0.02 -14.42 9.24
C ASP A 217 0.86 -13.18 8.88
N ILE A 218 0.49 -12.55 7.76
CA ILE A 218 1.15 -11.35 7.22
C ILE A 218 0.10 -10.40 6.60
N ASN A 219 0.49 -9.16 6.32
CA ASN A 219 -0.36 -8.19 5.63
C ASN A 219 -0.21 -8.33 4.10
N PRO A 220 -1.15 -8.97 3.38
CA PRO A 220 -1.04 -9.04 1.93
C PRO A 220 -1.21 -7.65 1.31
N PHE A 221 -0.59 -7.45 0.15
CA PHE A 221 -0.82 -6.24 -0.65
C PHE A 221 -2.21 -6.24 -1.27
N GLN A 222 -2.79 -5.05 -1.39
CA GLN A 222 -3.97 -4.83 -2.24
C GLN A 222 -3.54 -4.34 -3.61
N LEU A 223 -4.34 -4.64 -4.64
CA LEU A 223 -4.09 -4.24 -6.01
C LEU A 223 -4.74 -2.88 -6.32
N ASN A 224 -4.08 -2.07 -7.16
CA ASN A 224 -4.60 -0.78 -7.61
C ASN A 224 -4.33 -0.56 -9.11
N GLU A 225 -5.39 -0.49 -9.90
CA GLU A 225 -5.30 -0.22 -11.35
C GLU A 225 -5.16 1.28 -11.69
N ASP A 226 -5.50 2.18 -10.76
CA ASP A 226 -5.40 3.63 -10.99
C ASP A 226 -4.00 4.12 -10.62
N ILE A 227 -3.13 4.22 -11.64
CA ILE A 227 -1.78 4.76 -11.55
C ILE A 227 -1.59 5.84 -12.61
N LYS A 228 -0.98 6.96 -12.23
CA LYS A 228 -0.82 8.15 -13.09
C LYS A 228 0.64 8.51 -13.27
N LEU A 229 0.88 9.35 -14.27
CA LEU A 229 2.19 9.93 -14.53
C LEU A 229 2.65 10.75 -13.31
N LEU A 230 3.91 10.58 -12.91
CA LEU A 230 4.55 11.19 -11.75
C LEU A 230 3.99 10.76 -10.39
N ASP A 231 3.14 9.73 -10.32
CA ASP A 231 2.80 9.14 -9.03
C ASP A 231 4.06 8.59 -8.38
N GLU A 232 4.31 8.97 -7.13
CA GLU A 232 5.42 8.44 -6.35
C GLU A 232 5.20 6.94 -6.09
N ILE A 233 6.26 6.17 -6.25
CA ILE A 233 6.26 4.73 -6.02
C ILE A 233 7.46 4.30 -5.17
N ILE A 234 7.35 3.14 -4.56
CA ILE A 234 8.46 2.42 -3.95
C ILE A 234 8.44 0.97 -4.40
N THR A 235 9.61 0.41 -4.68
CA THR A 235 9.77 -1.03 -4.92
C THR A 235 10.55 -1.65 -3.77
N ILE A 236 10.28 -2.93 -3.49
CA ILE A 236 11.00 -3.73 -2.49
C ILE A 236 11.40 -5.03 -3.17
N GLY A 237 12.66 -5.43 -3.06
CA GLY A 237 13.12 -6.66 -3.69
C GLY A 237 14.40 -7.20 -3.09
N TYR A 238 14.86 -8.30 -3.67
CA TYR A 238 16.10 -8.98 -3.31
C TYR A 238 17.14 -8.86 -4.43
N PRO A 239 17.59 -7.65 -4.79
CA PRO A 239 18.59 -7.50 -5.82
C PRO A 239 19.92 -8.13 -5.40
N SER A 240 20.64 -8.64 -6.38
CA SER A 240 22.03 -9.03 -6.22
C SER A 240 22.88 -7.76 -6.09
N VAL A 241 23.49 -7.55 -4.93
CA VAL A 241 24.39 -6.41 -4.68
C VAL A 241 25.82 -6.85 -5.00
N PRO A 242 26.52 -6.17 -5.93
CA PRO A 242 27.91 -6.50 -6.21
C PRO A 242 28.76 -6.46 -4.94
N MET A 243 29.71 -7.39 -4.83
CA MET A 243 30.63 -7.52 -3.68
C MET A 243 29.97 -7.89 -2.35
N THR A 244 28.71 -8.36 -2.35
CA THR A 244 28.08 -8.98 -1.18
C THR A 244 27.92 -10.50 -1.34
N LYS A 245 27.66 -11.19 -0.23
CA LYS A 245 27.46 -12.66 -0.23
C LYS A 245 26.00 -13.08 -0.37
N PHE A 246 25.08 -12.19 0.01
CA PHE A 246 23.66 -12.49 0.11
C PHE A 246 22.87 -11.41 -0.64
N ALA A 247 21.71 -11.80 -1.15
CA ALA A 247 20.70 -10.83 -1.58
C ALA A 247 20.00 -10.28 -0.34
N TYR A 248 19.98 -8.96 -0.22
CA TYR A 248 19.32 -8.25 0.86
C TYR A 248 18.01 -7.68 0.36
N GLN A 249 17.03 -7.58 1.26
CA GLN A 249 15.83 -6.84 0.95
C GLN A 249 16.15 -5.34 0.86
N ILE A 250 15.97 -4.75 -0.32
CA ILE A 250 16.33 -3.36 -0.62
C ILE A 250 15.10 -2.64 -1.16
N CYS A 251 14.93 -1.39 -0.73
CA CYS A 251 13.84 -0.52 -1.16
C CYS A 251 14.36 0.57 -2.11
N HIS A 252 13.64 0.81 -3.20
CA HIS A 252 13.95 1.89 -4.15
C HIS A 252 12.74 2.80 -4.35
N LYS A 253 12.83 4.05 -3.91
CA LYS A 253 11.83 5.08 -4.20
C LYS A 253 12.03 5.63 -5.62
N GLY A 254 10.93 5.96 -6.28
CA GLY A 254 10.90 6.60 -7.59
C GLY A 254 9.52 7.16 -7.90
N GLU A 255 9.24 7.30 -9.18
CA GLU A 255 7.97 7.78 -9.73
C GLU A 255 7.68 7.06 -11.05
N VAL A 256 6.42 7.08 -11.47
CA VAL A 256 6.02 6.65 -12.81
C VAL A 256 6.42 7.70 -13.84
N ASN A 257 7.27 7.33 -14.79
CA ASN A 257 7.80 8.23 -15.80
C ASN A 257 7.05 8.20 -17.13
N SER A 258 6.42 7.07 -17.49
CA SER A 258 5.63 6.95 -18.71
C SER A 258 4.83 5.65 -18.74
N PHE A 259 3.87 5.58 -19.65
CA PHE A 259 3.21 4.35 -20.08
C PHE A 259 3.56 4.13 -21.55
N VAL A 260 4.14 2.97 -21.87
CA VAL A 260 4.59 2.64 -23.22
C VAL A 260 4.10 1.25 -23.62
N GLN A 261 4.21 0.94 -24.90
CA GLN A 261 3.93 -0.38 -25.44
C GLN A 261 5.22 -0.93 -26.06
N ASP A 262 5.59 -2.16 -25.69
CA ASP A 262 6.72 -2.84 -26.33
C ASP A 262 6.37 -3.36 -27.74
N TYR A 263 7.35 -3.91 -28.46
CA TYR A 263 7.13 -4.46 -29.80
C TYR A 263 6.18 -5.68 -29.83
N SER A 264 5.92 -6.30 -28.68
CA SER A 264 5.01 -7.42 -28.49
C SER A 264 3.61 -6.97 -28.03
N ASN A 265 3.35 -5.66 -28.04
CA ASN A 265 2.11 -5.04 -27.59
C ASN A 265 1.80 -5.15 -26.09
N ASN A 266 2.80 -5.44 -25.24
CA ASN A 266 2.64 -5.41 -23.80
C ASN A 266 2.63 -3.97 -23.28
N ASN A 267 1.72 -3.67 -22.36
CA ASN A 267 1.67 -2.37 -21.69
C ASN A 267 2.72 -2.34 -20.58
N ILE A 268 3.66 -1.42 -20.69
CA ILE A 268 4.78 -1.28 -19.76
C ILE A 268 4.69 0.08 -19.05
N ILE A 269 4.90 0.06 -17.75
CA ILE A 269 5.07 1.25 -16.92
C ILE A 269 6.57 1.52 -16.82
N LEU A 270 7.02 2.68 -17.28
CA LEU A 270 8.39 3.14 -17.05
C LEU A 270 8.47 3.81 -15.67
N ILE A 271 9.48 3.45 -14.89
CA ILE A 271 9.67 3.94 -13.53
C ILE A 271 11.08 4.49 -13.32
N SER A 272 11.25 5.40 -12.35
CA SER A 272 12.57 5.91 -11.97
C SER A 272 13.19 5.19 -10.79
N ALA A 273 12.45 4.30 -10.10
CA ALA A 273 13.00 3.45 -9.07
C ALA A 273 14.04 2.52 -9.69
N LYS A 274 15.28 2.62 -9.21
CA LYS A 274 16.39 1.84 -9.76
C LYS A 274 16.18 0.37 -9.49
N THR A 275 16.15 -0.42 -10.54
CA THR A 275 16.11 -1.88 -10.45
C THR A 275 17.44 -2.48 -10.90
N SER A 276 17.61 -3.77 -10.66
CA SER A 276 18.79 -4.55 -11.02
C SER A 276 18.42 -6.02 -10.98
N SER A 277 19.32 -6.91 -11.42
CA SER A 277 19.11 -8.36 -11.28
C SER A 277 18.69 -8.74 -9.85
N GLY A 278 17.63 -9.55 -9.72
CA GLY A 278 16.97 -9.90 -8.46
C GLY A 278 15.72 -9.06 -8.11
N ASN A 279 15.54 -7.88 -8.70
CA ASN A 279 14.30 -7.09 -8.55
C ASN A 279 13.17 -7.55 -9.48
N SER A 280 13.42 -8.43 -10.46
CA SER A 280 12.34 -9.05 -11.23
C SER A 280 11.36 -9.71 -10.28
N GLY A 281 10.09 -9.33 -10.39
CA GLY A 281 9.01 -9.80 -9.54
C GLY A 281 8.77 -8.96 -8.29
N SER A 282 9.51 -7.87 -8.08
CA SER A 282 9.24 -6.91 -7.01
C SER A 282 7.91 -6.18 -7.21
N PRO A 283 7.13 -5.92 -6.14
CA PRO A 283 5.97 -5.06 -6.24
C PRO A 283 6.39 -3.61 -6.51
N VAL A 284 5.63 -2.93 -7.38
CA VAL A 284 5.62 -1.47 -7.49
C VAL A 284 4.47 -0.95 -6.65
N ILE A 285 4.78 -0.21 -5.58
CA ILE A 285 3.83 0.16 -4.53
C ILE A 285 3.59 1.67 -4.59
N ASP A 286 2.32 2.09 -4.62
CA ASP A 286 1.92 3.50 -4.57
C ASP A 286 1.97 4.10 -3.16
N SER A 287 1.72 5.40 -3.05
CA SER A 287 1.71 6.15 -1.78
C SER A 287 0.60 5.73 -0.80
N SER A 288 -0.36 4.91 -1.22
CA SER A 288 -1.38 4.31 -0.35
C SER A 288 -0.99 2.92 0.16
N GLY A 289 0.13 2.36 -0.30
CA GLY A 289 0.58 1.02 0.04
C GLY A 289 -0.03 -0.08 -0.82
N ARG A 290 -0.62 0.27 -1.97
CA ARG A 290 -1.21 -0.69 -2.91
C ARG A 290 -0.28 -0.96 -4.08
N VAL A 291 -0.34 -2.15 -4.64
CA VAL A 291 0.47 -2.57 -5.77
C VAL A 291 -0.16 -2.10 -7.08
N VAL A 292 0.62 -1.36 -7.86
CA VAL A 292 0.22 -0.82 -9.17
C VAL A 292 0.91 -1.53 -10.34
N GLY A 293 1.90 -2.37 -10.04
CA GLY A 293 2.60 -3.16 -11.04
C GLY A 293 3.63 -4.10 -10.43
N ILE A 294 4.33 -4.82 -11.29
CA ILE A 294 5.38 -5.77 -10.94
C ILE A 294 6.62 -5.43 -11.77
N VAL A 295 7.75 -5.18 -11.10
CA VAL A 295 9.03 -4.92 -11.76
C VAL A 295 9.37 -6.07 -12.68
N THR A 296 9.77 -5.76 -13.91
CA THR A 296 10.21 -6.74 -14.92
C THR A 296 11.61 -6.36 -15.45
N GLN A 297 12.06 -7.04 -16.49
CA GLN A 297 13.34 -6.78 -17.14
C GLN A 297 13.44 -5.33 -17.62
N GLU A 298 14.64 -4.77 -17.51
CA GLU A 298 14.94 -3.43 -17.99
C GLU A 298 14.84 -3.39 -19.52
N LEU A 299 14.35 -2.27 -20.05
CA LEU A 299 14.28 -2.04 -21.49
C LEU A 299 15.59 -1.39 -21.97
N TYR A 300 16.39 -2.15 -22.70
CA TYR A 300 17.61 -1.67 -23.33
C TYR A 300 17.94 -2.47 -24.60
N GLU A 301 18.77 -1.86 -25.45
CA GLU A 301 19.38 -2.52 -26.60
C GLU A 301 20.83 -2.85 -26.24
N GLU A 302 21.21 -4.13 -26.23
CA GLU A 302 22.54 -4.58 -25.78
C GLU A 302 23.69 -3.82 -26.46
N GLU A 303 23.63 -3.68 -27.79
CA GLU A 303 24.69 -2.98 -28.53
C GLU A 303 24.79 -1.51 -28.13
N GLU A 304 23.65 -0.81 -28.00
CA GLU A 304 23.63 0.59 -27.59
C GLU A 304 24.11 0.77 -26.13
N PHE A 305 23.73 -0.16 -25.25
CA PHE A 305 24.13 -0.13 -23.85
C PHE A 305 25.64 -0.38 -23.70
N TYR A 306 26.14 -1.52 -24.19
CA TYR A 306 27.54 -1.91 -23.97
C TYR A 306 28.54 -1.13 -24.83
N LYS A 307 28.19 -0.76 -26.07
CA LYS A 307 29.14 -0.08 -26.98
C LYS A 307 29.03 1.44 -26.91
N LYS A 308 27.85 1.99 -26.65
CA LYS A 308 27.61 3.44 -26.68
C LYS A 308 27.25 4.05 -25.34
N GLY A 309 27.07 3.24 -24.29
CA GLY A 309 26.74 3.71 -22.94
C GLY A 309 25.33 4.30 -22.83
N LYS A 310 24.41 3.94 -23.73
CA LYS A 310 23.01 4.36 -23.65
C LYS A 310 22.36 3.68 -22.43
N LEU A 311 21.84 4.46 -21.49
CA LEU A 311 21.25 3.91 -20.26
C LEU A 311 19.95 3.12 -20.53
N PRO A 312 19.65 2.09 -19.73
CA PRO A 312 18.40 1.35 -19.79
C PRO A 312 17.24 2.19 -19.24
N TYR A 313 16.01 1.74 -19.53
CA TYR A 313 14.80 2.19 -18.83
C TYR A 313 14.32 1.10 -17.88
N TYR A 314 14.05 1.45 -16.63
CA TYR A 314 13.46 0.54 -15.66
C TYR A 314 11.95 0.41 -15.93
N ALA A 315 11.44 -0.81 -15.84
CA ALA A 315 10.12 -1.16 -16.32
C ALA A 315 9.35 -2.05 -15.33
N ALA A 316 8.03 -1.94 -15.39
CA ALA A 316 7.11 -2.80 -14.68
C ALA A 316 5.92 -3.18 -15.58
N LEU A 317 5.39 -4.39 -15.39
CA LEU A 317 4.09 -4.77 -15.96
C LEU A 317 2.98 -4.16 -15.10
N ALA A 318 1.88 -3.77 -15.73
CA ALA A 318 0.75 -3.19 -15.02
C ALA A 318 0.05 -4.24 -14.14
N VAL A 319 -0.55 -3.79 -13.04
CA VAL A 319 -1.32 -4.69 -12.15
C VAL A 319 -2.44 -5.46 -12.87
N LYS A 320 -2.93 -4.91 -13.99
CA LYS A 320 -3.94 -5.58 -14.82
C LYS A 320 -3.47 -6.96 -15.29
N ASP A 321 -2.19 -7.10 -15.67
CA ASP A 321 -1.63 -8.39 -16.08
C ASP A 321 -1.60 -9.40 -14.90
N ILE A 322 -1.47 -8.90 -13.66
CA ILE A 322 -1.55 -9.71 -12.44
C ILE A 322 -2.98 -10.21 -12.22
N ILE A 323 -3.96 -9.31 -12.29
CA ILE A 323 -5.38 -9.64 -12.11
C ILE A 323 -5.82 -10.67 -13.14
N GLU A 324 -5.54 -10.43 -14.42
CA GLU A 324 -5.89 -11.37 -15.51
C GLU A 324 -5.25 -12.75 -15.29
N THR A 325 -4.01 -12.80 -14.78
CA THR A 325 -3.33 -14.06 -14.48
C THR A 325 -4.01 -14.82 -13.32
N ILE A 326 -4.37 -14.12 -12.24
CA ILE A 326 -5.08 -14.72 -11.11
C ILE A 326 -6.46 -15.25 -11.55
N ASP A 327 -7.19 -14.48 -12.36
CA ASP A 327 -8.48 -14.90 -12.90
C ASP A 327 -8.37 -16.15 -13.77
N GLN A 328 -7.38 -16.21 -14.66
CA GLN A 328 -7.10 -17.41 -15.47
C GLN A 328 -6.79 -18.63 -14.60
N TYR A 329 -5.95 -18.46 -13.57
CA TYR A 329 -5.66 -19.52 -12.61
C TYR A 329 -6.94 -20.03 -11.93
N ILE A 330 -7.79 -19.13 -11.44
CA ILE A 330 -9.06 -19.49 -10.79
C ILE A 330 -9.98 -20.25 -11.75
N ILE A 331 -10.12 -19.79 -13.00
CA ILE A 331 -10.96 -20.45 -14.00
C ILE A 331 -10.46 -21.88 -14.29
N ASN A 332 -9.16 -22.08 -14.42
CA ASN A 332 -8.56 -23.38 -14.71
C ASN A 332 -8.69 -24.39 -13.56
N ASN A 333 -8.86 -23.92 -12.32
CA ASN A 333 -8.92 -24.76 -11.12
C ASN A 333 -10.33 -24.87 -10.50
N ARG A 334 -11.37 -24.39 -11.20
CA ARG A 334 -12.79 -24.50 -10.78
C ARG A 334 -13.48 -25.81 -11.20
N VAL A 335 -12.71 -26.85 -11.54
CA VAL A 335 -13.22 -28.16 -11.98
C VAL A 335 -13.53 -29.07 -10.80
#